data_AF-A0A1Z4JPC6-F1
#
_entry.id   AF-A0A1Z4JPC6-F1
#
_cell.length_a   1.000
_cell.length_b   1.000
_cell.length_c   1.000
_cell.angle_alpha   90.00
_cell.angle_beta   90.00
_cell.angle_gamma   90.00
#
_symmetry.space_group_name_H-M   'P 1'
#
loop_
_entity.id
_entity.type
_entity.pdbx_description
1 polymer ?
#
loop_
_entity_poly.entity_id
_entity_poly.type
_entity_poly.pdbx_seq_one_letter_code
_entity_poly.pdbx_strand_id
1 'polypeptide(L)'
;MPRESTLIQSSSTPQKTYSFPEQRRIGQIGEEILDSYLKRSYFLEPANRTLQDYEIDRIATPLSGGRSWYLEYKTDLKADTTGNAFIETIGADANRKNQGWVTKSRADILVYYLPFSGRVYVLPMTRIRGFLTYWTNRYEVKTAQNAKYRTHGLIVPLFELNAVGFLARIRSIDHSRFT
;
A
#
# COMPACT_ATOMS: atom_id res chain seq x y z
N MET A 1 38.66 29.80 -33.57
CA MET A 1 38.19 28.49 -33.06
C MET A 1 37.48 28.73 -31.71
N PRO A 2 36.15 28.91 -31.69
CA PRO A 2 35.41 28.94 -30.42
C PRO A 2 35.12 27.51 -29.96
N ARG A 3 35.30 27.23 -28.66
CA ARG A 3 34.91 25.96 -28.02
C ARG A 3 33.43 26.02 -27.69
N GLU A 4 32.65 25.11 -28.27
CA GLU A 4 31.24 24.91 -27.94
C GLU A 4 31.10 24.34 -26.52
N SER A 5 30.35 25.03 -25.69
CA SER A 5 29.89 24.57 -24.38
C SER A 5 28.66 23.69 -24.57
N THR A 6 28.84 22.36 -24.45
CA THR A 6 27.72 21.41 -24.48
C THR A 6 26.90 21.52 -23.20
N LEU A 7 25.69 22.09 -23.32
CA LEU A 7 24.65 22.03 -22.31
C LEU A 7 24.16 20.59 -22.15
N ILE A 8 24.39 19.99 -20.97
CA ILE A 8 23.76 18.73 -20.58
C ILE A 8 22.30 19.04 -20.26
N GLN A 9 21.40 18.72 -21.20
CA GLN A 9 19.96 18.72 -20.94
C GLN A 9 19.62 17.55 -20.00
N SER A 10 19.23 17.87 -18.76
CA SER A 10 18.65 16.92 -17.83
C SER A 10 17.28 16.47 -18.35
N SER A 11 17.18 15.24 -18.84
CA SER A 11 15.90 14.62 -19.21
C SER A 11 15.10 14.28 -17.94
N SER A 12 14.20 15.17 -17.53
CA SER A 12 13.23 14.88 -16.46
C SER A 12 12.19 13.88 -17.00
N THR A 13 12.20 12.65 -16.49
CA THR A 13 11.17 11.65 -16.77
C THR A 13 9.80 12.21 -16.33
N PRO A 14 8.77 12.22 -17.19
CA PRO A 14 7.45 12.73 -16.81
C PRO A 14 6.87 11.87 -15.67
N GLN A 15 6.63 12.52 -14.53
CA GLN A 15 6.04 11.87 -13.36
C GLN A 15 4.57 11.57 -13.67
N LYS A 16 4.22 10.28 -13.81
CA LYS A 16 2.84 9.83 -14.10
C LYS A 16 1.90 10.30 -12.99
N THR A 17 0.97 11.20 -13.32
CA THR A 17 -0.09 11.65 -12.41
C THR A 17 -1.13 10.56 -12.27
N TYR A 18 -1.39 10.11 -11.05
CA TYR A 18 -2.43 9.11 -10.80
C TYR A 18 -3.83 9.75 -10.73
N SER A 19 -4.81 9.08 -11.34
CA SER A 19 -6.22 9.47 -11.30
C SER A 19 -6.89 8.95 -10.03
N PHE A 20 -7.46 9.84 -9.21
CA PHE A 20 -8.17 9.46 -7.98
C PHE A 20 -9.34 8.49 -8.24
N PRO A 21 -10.22 8.70 -9.25
CA PRO A 21 -11.26 7.73 -9.59
C PRO A 21 -10.73 6.32 -9.90
N GLU A 22 -9.63 6.24 -10.63
CA GLU A 22 -9.02 4.97 -11.03
C GLU A 22 -8.45 4.23 -9.80
N GLN A 23 -7.68 4.91 -8.95
CA GLN A 23 -7.17 4.34 -7.70
C GLN A 23 -8.30 3.86 -6.78
N ARG A 24 -9.39 4.63 -6.69
CA ARG A 24 -10.57 4.24 -5.89
C ARG A 24 -11.21 2.97 -6.44
N ARG A 25 -11.41 2.88 -7.75
CA ARG A 25 -11.96 1.67 -8.40
C ARG A 25 -11.06 0.46 -8.17
N ILE A 26 -9.75 0.59 -8.35
CA ILE A 26 -8.78 -0.50 -8.11
C ILE A 26 -8.85 -0.96 -6.65
N GLY A 27 -8.91 0.00 -5.70
CA GLY A 27 -9.07 -0.28 -4.28
C GLY A 27 -10.33 -1.11 -4.00
N GLN A 28 -11.49 -0.67 -4.48
CA GLN A 28 -12.76 -1.38 -4.30
C GLN A 28 -12.74 -2.81 -4.86
N ILE A 29 -12.20 -3.01 -6.06
CA ILE A 29 -12.07 -4.34 -6.65
C ILE A 29 -11.17 -5.25 -5.81
N GLY A 30 -10.06 -4.70 -5.32
CA GLY A 30 -9.17 -5.40 -4.41
C GLY A 30 -9.84 -5.76 -3.09
N GLU A 31 -10.62 -4.85 -2.49
CA GLU A 31 -11.41 -5.12 -1.28
C GLU A 31 -12.38 -6.27 -1.48
N GLU A 32 -13.12 -6.30 -2.59
CA GLU A 32 -14.08 -7.37 -2.88
C GLU A 32 -13.39 -8.75 -3.03
N ILE A 33 -12.23 -8.78 -3.67
CA ILE A 33 -11.44 -10.01 -3.83
C ILE A 33 -10.90 -10.48 -2.48
N LEU A 34 -10.37 -9.56 -1.68
CA LEU A 34 -9.86 -9.86 -0.34
C LEU A 34 -10.97 -10.32 0.60
N ASP A 35 -12.13 -9.67 0.58
CA ASP A 35 -13.29 -10.08 1.36
C ASP A 35 -13.74 -11.49 0.97
N SER A 36 -13.82 -11.79 -0.34
CA SER A 36 -14.14 -13.12 -0.84
C SER A 36 -13.11 -14.17 -0.40
N TYR A 37 -11.84 -13.79 -0.34
CA TYR A 37 -10.76 -14.67 0.12
C TYR A 37 -10.84 -14.96 1.62
N LEU A 38 -11.00 -13.92 2.43
CA LEU A 38 -10.93 -13.97 3.89
C LEU A 38 -12.22 -14.50 4.53
N LYS A 39 -13.39 -14.29 3.92
CA LYS A 39 -14.68 -14.81 4.42
C LYS A 39 -14.72 -16.34 4.57
N ARG A 40 -13.79 -17.06 3.95
CA ARG A 40 -13.62 -18.51 4.14
C ARG A 40 -13.16 -18.90 5.54
N SER A 41 -12.50 -17.99 6.26
CA SER A 41 -11.93 -18.25 7.59
C SER A 41 -12.36 -17.23 8.64
N TYR A 42 -12.98 -16.11 8.23
CA TYR A 42 -13.35 -15.01 9.11
C TYR A 42 -14.78 -14.53 8.84
N PHE A 43 -15.49 -14.14 9.90
CA PHE A 43 -16.60 -13.21 9.78
C PHE A 43 -16.02 -11.80 9.58
N LEU A 44 -16.46 -11.10 8.53
CA LEU A 44 -15.97 -9.77 8.17
C LEU A 44 -17.08 -8.74 8.29
N GLU A 45 -16.80 -7.68 9.04
CA GLU A 45 -17.68 -6.52 9.18
C GLU A 45 -17.00 -5.30 8.54
N PRO A 46 -17.73 -4.49 7.74
CA PRO A 46 -17.21 -3.23 7.25
C PRO A 46 -16.99 -2.25 8.42
N ALA A 47 -15.87 -1.55 8.39
CA ALA A 47 -15.61 -0.46 9.33
C ALA A 47 -16.64 0.66 9.16
N ASN A 48 -17.13 1.20 10.27
CA ASN A 48 -17.94 2.42 10.26
C ASN A 48 -17.05 3.65 10.00
N ARG A 49 -17.68 4.82 9.82
CA ARG A 49 -16.98 6.07 9.51
C ARG A 49 -15.88 6.42 10.53
N THR A 50 -16.14 6.24 11.81
CA THR A 50 -15.17 6.54 12.88
C THR A 50 -13.94 5.63 12.80
N LEU A 51 -14.12 4.36 12.45
CA LEU A 51 -13.02 3.42 12.25
C LEU A 51 -12.25 3.72 10.95
N GLN A 52 -12.95 4.12 9.89
CA GLN A 52 -12.33 4.53 8.63
C GLN A 52 -11.46 5.79 8.78
N ASP A 53 -11.79 6.71 9.70
CA ASP A 53 -10.93 7.86 10.01
C ASP A 53 -9.52 7.42 10.53
N TYR A 54 -9.43 6.19 11.05
CA TYR A 54 -8.20 5.52 11.47
C TYR A 54 -7.64 4.53 10.43
N GLU A 55 -8.05 4.64 9.16
CA GLU A 55 -7.65 3.76 8.04
C GLU A 55 -8.02 2.28 8.24
N ILE A 56 -9.01 1.98 9.09
CA ILE A 56 -9.52 0.61 9.25
C ILE A 56 -10.63 0.38 8.23
N ASP A 57 -10.50 -0.70 7.45
CA ASP A 57 -11.45 -1.07 6.41
C ASP A 57 -12.41 -2.16 6.86
N ARG A 58 -11.91 -3.13 7.64
CA ARG A 58 -12.68 -4.29 8.12
C ARG A 58 -12.37 -4.63 9.57
N ILE A 59 -13.35 -5.21 10.24
CA ILE A 59 -13.18 -5.95 11.48
C ILE A 59 -13.29 -7.44 11.11
N ALA A 60 -12.28 -8.23 11.45
CA ALA A 60 -12.23 -9.65 11.13
C ALA A 60 -12.23 -10.51 12.39
N THR A 61 -13.25 -11.35 12.54
CA THR A 61 -13.39 -12.29 13.66
C THR A 61 -13.20 -13.71 13.14
N PRO A 62 -12.24 -14.50 13.66
CA PRO A 62 -12.04 -15.87 13.19
C PRO A 62 -13.31 -16.72 13.36
N LEU A 63 -13.68 -17.51 12.35
CA LEU A 63 -14.85 -18.40 12.43
C LEU A 63 -14.68 -19.51 13.47
N SER A 64 -13.43 -19.86 13.80
CA SER A 64 -13.09 -20.77 14.90
C SER A 64 -13.31 -20.16 16.29
N GLY A 65 -13.70 -18.89 16.38
CA GLY A 65 -13.67 -18.10 17.60
C GLY A 65 -12.27 -17.53 17.89
N GLY A 66 -12.22 -16.58 18.84
CA GLY A 66 -11.01 -15.86 19.22
C GLY A 66 -11.18 -14.35 19.16
N ARG A 67 -10.07 -13.61 19.28
CA ARG A 67 -10.10 -12.15 19.21
C ARG A 67 -10.33 -11.65 17.78
N SER A 68 -11.06 -10.55 17.65
CA SER A 68 -11.19 -9.80 16.40
C SER A 68 -9.93 -8.99 16.09
N TRP A 69 -9.75 -8.67 14.81
CA TRP A 69 -8.64 -7.89 14.30
C TRP A 69 -9.15 -6.74 13.44
N TYR A 70 -8.55 -5.57 13.58
CA TYR A 70 -8.76 -4.46 12.66
C TYR A 70 -7.83 -4.58 11.46
N LEU A 71 -8.40 -4.59 10.27
CA LEU A 71 -7.69 -4.77 9.01
C LEU A 71 -7.70 -3.48 8.21
N GLU A 72 -6.55 -3.14 7.64
CA GLU A 72 -6.41 -2.18 6.53
C GLU A 72 -6.05 -2.97 5.27
N TYR A 73 -6.71 -2.67 4.15
CA TYR A 73 -6.44 -3.27 2.86
C TYR A 73 -5.69 -2.29 1.97
N LYS A 74 -4.68 -2.79 1.25
CA LYS A 74 -4.02 -2.04 0.19
C LYS A 74 -3.88 -2.92 -1.03
N THR A 75 -4.25 -2.39 -2.19
CA THR A 75 -4.10 -3.07 -3.48
C THR A 75 -3.09 -2.32 -4.33
N ASP A 76 -2.01 -2.99 -4.73
CA ASP A 76 -0.90 -2.33 -5.42
C ASP A 76 -0.50 -3.07 -6.70
N LEU A 77 -0.98 -2.55 -7.83
CA LEU A 77 -0.64 -3.06 -9.17
C LEU A 77 0.83 -2.80 -9.52
N LYS A 78 1.40 -1.69 -9.03
CA LYS A 78 2.75 -1.27 -9.39
C LYS A 78 3.80 -2.05 -8.62
N ALA A 79 3.58 -2.34 -7.35
CA ALA A 79 4.47 -3.18 -6.57
C ALA A 79 4.60 -4.57 -7.16
N ASP A 80 3.52 -5.10 -7.73
CA ASP A 80 3.54 -6.42 -8.36
C ASP A 80 4.44 -6.50 -9.60
N THR A 81 4.47 -5.40 -10.37
CA THR A 81 5.29 -5.30 -11.59
C THR A 81 6.72 -4.87 -11.32
N THR A 82 6.93 -3.98 -10.35
CA THR A 82 8.25 -3.41 -10.06
C THR A 82 9.03 -4.17 -8.99
N GLY A 83 8.36 -5.04 -8.23
CA GLY A 83 8.97 -5.74 -7.11
C GLY A 83 9.19 -4.87 -5.86
N ASN A 84 8.63 -3.66 -5.81
CA ASN A 84 8.83 -2.73 -4.68
C ASN A 84 7.50 -2.12 -4.20
N ALA A 85 7.25 -2.18 -2.89
CA ALA A 85 6.15 -1.50 -2.22
C ALA A 85 6.49 -0.04 -1.94
N PHE A 86 5.50 0.84 -2.07
CA PHE A 86 5.60 2.23 -1.62
C PHE A 86 5.04 2.35 -0.20
N ILE A 87 5.92 2.53 0.79
CA ILE A 87 5.54 2.71 2.20
C ILE A 87 5.43 4.20 2.50
N GLU A 88 4.21 4.73 2.54
CA GLU A 88 3.98 6.16 2.74
C GLU A 88 4.25 6.57 4.18
N THR A 89 5.25 7.42 4.37
CA THR A 89 5.66 7.94 5.68
C THR A 89 5.07 9.32 5.97
N ILE A 90 4.82 10.12 4.92
CA ILE A 90 4.21 11.45 5.01
C ILE A 90 3.08 11.53 3.98
N GLY A 91 1.89 11.88 4.46
CA GLY A 91 0.70 12.07 3.63
C GLY A 91 0.70 13.43 2.91
N ALA A 92 -0.49 13.99 2.69
CA ALA A 92 -0.67 15.21 1.89
C ALA A 92 0.21 16.38 2.38
N ASP A 93 1.10 16.84 1.49
CA ASP A 93 2.19 17.79 1.71
C ASP A 93 1.78 19.25 2.03
N ALA A 94 0.49 19.55 2.27
CA ALA A 94 0.06 20.92 2.51
C ALA A 94 0.76 21.56 3.73
N ASN A 95 1.30 20.76 4.66
CA ASN A 95 2.09 21.24 5.81
C ASN A 95 3.19 20.27 6.30
N ARG A 96 3.49 19.16 5.60
CA ARG A 96 4.34 18.04 6.10
C ARG A 96 3.95 17.43 7.47
N LYS A 97 2.85 17.87 8.06
CA LYS A 97 2.33 17.44 9.37
C LYS A 97 1.44 16.21 9.29
N ASN A 98 0.97 15.85 8.09
CA ASN A 98 0.09 14.71 7.91
C ASN A 98 0.92 13.43 7.86
N GLN A 99 0.67 12.55 8.82
CA GLN A 99 1.27 11.23 8.88
C GLN A 99 0.84 10.40 7.65
N GLY A 100 1.78 9.69 7.03
CA GLY A 100 1.45 8.68 6.02
C GLY A 100 0.73 7.49 6.64
N TRP A 101 0.13 6.63 5.80
CA TRP A 101 -0.70 5.51 6.26
C TRP A 101 0.02 4.62 7.28
N VAL A 102 1.34 4.43 7.13
CA VAL A 102 2.12 3.53 8.01
C VAL A 102 2.09 3.96 9.48
N THR A 103 1.95 5.26 9.72
CA THR A 103 1.89 5.84 11.07
C THR A 103 0.45 6.18 11.47
N LYS A 104 -0.37 6.66 10.53
CA LYS A 104 -1.75 7.11 10.80
C LYS A 104 -2.68 5.94 11.14
N SER A 105 -2.56 4.84 10.39
CA SER A 105 -3.47 3.71 10.51
C SER A 105 -3.47 3.15 11.92
N ARG A 106 -4.64 2.76 12.44
CA ARG A 106 -4.78 2.02 13.70
C ARG A 106 -5.19 0.57 13.49
N ALA A 107 -5.13 0.06 12.27
CA ALA A 107 -5.30 -1.35 12.02
C ALA A 107 -4.24 -2.17 12.78
N ASP A 108 -4.62 -3.38 13.17
CA ASP A 108 -3.69 -4.36 13.72
C ASP A 108 -2.84 -4.97 12.61
N ILE A 109 -3.48 -5.23 11.46
CA ILE A 109 -2.92 -5.96 10.33
C ILE A 109 -3.15 -5.16 9.05
N LEU A 110 -2.09 -5.01 8.25
CA LEU A 110 -2.16 -4.62 6.86
C LEU A 110 -2.28 -5.87 5.97
N VAL A 111 -3.31 -5.91 5.14
CA VAL A 111 -3.49 -6.92 4.09
C VAL A 111 -3.12 -6.27 2.75
N TYR A 112 -1.88 -6.51 2.32
CA TYR A 112 -1.28 -5.88 1.14
C TYR A 112 -1.32 -6.83 -0.06
N TYR A 113 -2.19 -6.52 -1.02
CA TYR A 113 -2.55 -7.38 -2.14
C TYR A 113 -1.88 -6.94 -3.44
N LEU A 114 -1.29 -7.93 -4.12
CA LEU A 114 -0.64 -7.85 -5.42
C LEU A 114 -1.44 -8.66 -6.45
N PRO A 115 -2.31 -8.00 -7.26
CA PRO A 115 -3.32 -8.71 -8.04
C PRO A 115 -2.84 -9.54 -9.22
N PHE A 116 -1.71 -9.19 -9.87
CA PHE A 116 -1.23 -9.91 -11.04
C PHE A 116 -0.56 -11.24 -10.66
N SER A 117 0.13 -11.29 -9.52
CA SER A 117 0.74 -12.52 -8.98
C SER A 117 -0.18 -13.28 -8.03
N GLY A 118 -1.23 -12.61 -7.54
CA GLY A 118 -2.15 -13.10 -6.51
C GLY A 118 -1.54 -13.22 -5.13
N ARG A 119 -0.43 -12.53 -4.88
CA ARG A 119 0.25 -12.51 -3.58
C ARG A 119 -0.49 -11.60 -2.61
N VAL A 120 -0.66 -12.06 -1.38
CA VAL A 120 -1.22 -11.27 -0.29
C VAL A 120 -0.25 -11.32 0.88
N TYR A 121 0.34 -10.19 1.20
CA TYR A 121 1.14 -10.05 2.42
C TYR A 121 0.21 -9.69 3.57
N VAL A 122 0.30 -10.47 4.64
CA VAL A 122 -0.44 -10.21 5.88
C VAL A 122 0.56 -9.78 6.93
N LEU A 123 0.54 -8.49 7.24
CA LEU A 123 1.63 -7.80 7.91
C LEU A 123 1.12 -7.14 9.19
N PRO A 124 1.65 -7.52 10.38
CA PRO A 124 1.32 -6.80 11.61
C PRO A 124 1.81 -5.36 11.53
N MET A 125 0.91 -4.40 11.74
CA MET A 125 1.24 -2.96 11.66
C MET A 125 2.31 -2.57 12.67
N THR A 126 2.33 -3.21 13.85
CA THR A 126 3.40 -3.01 14.84
C THR A 126 4.77 -3.41 14.31
N ARG A 127 4.85 -4.49 13.53
CA ARG A 127 6.11 -4.92 12.91
C ARG A 127 6.52 -3.99 11.79
N ILE A 128 5.60 -3.60 10.88
CA ILE A 128 5.91 -2.61 9.84
C ILE A 128 6.53 -1.35 10.46
N ARG A 129 5.90 -0.82 11.51
CA ARG A 129 6.39 0.37 12.23
C ARG A 129 7.77 0.15 12.87
N GLY A 130 8.04 -1.04 13.40
CA GLY A 130 9.36 -1.40 13.93
C GLY A 130 10.47 -1.44 12.88
N PHE A 131 10.14 -1.73 11.62
CA PHE A 131 11.09 -1.73 10.51
C PHE A 131 11.34 -0.33 9.92
N LEU A 132 10.52 0.68 10.25
CA LEU A 132 10.63 2.01 9.63
C LEU A 132 12.02 2.62 9.78
N THR A 133 12.63 2.58 10.97
CA THR A 133 13.98 3.13 11.18
C THR A 133 15.01 2.45 10.28
N TYR A 134 14.97 1.11 10.17
CA TYR A 134 15.86 0.37 9.30
C TYR A 134 15.64 0.71 7.83
N TRP A 135 14.38 0.75 7.38
CA TRP A 135 14.04 1.08 6.00
C TRP A 135 14.37 2.52 5.63
N THR A 136 14.15 3.48 6.52
CA THR A 136 14.51 4.89 6.30
C THR A 136 16.02 5.08 6.10
N ASN A 137 16.84 4.27 6.78
CA ASN A 137 18.30 4.34 6.63
C ASN A 137 18.83 3.61 5.38
N ARG A 138 18.02 2.73 4.77
CA ARG A 138 18.45 1.84 3.69
C ARG A 138 17.85 2.16 2.33
N TYR A 139 16.62 2.66 2.30
CA TYR A 139 15.84 2.81 1.08
C TYR A 139 15.58 4.27 0.74
N GLU A 140 15.46 4.52 -0.57
CA GLU A 140 15.24 5.86 -1.09
C GLU A 140 13.84 6.35 -0.74
N VAL A 141 13.76 7.61 -0.28
CA VAL A 141 12.50 8.35 -0.19
C VAL A 141 12.11 8.85 -1.57
N LYS A 142 10.96 8.42 -2.07
CA LYS A 142 10.34 8.95 -3.29
C LYS A 142 9.11 9.79 -2.97
N THR A 143 8.85 10.75 -3.84
CA THR A 143 7.61 11.52 -3.84
C THR A 143 6.63 10.92 -4.85
N ALA A 144 5.40 10.66 -4.42
CA ALA A 144 4.28 10.35 -5.31
C ALA A 144 3.42 11.60 -5.49
N GLN A 145 3.16 12.00 -6.74
CA GLN A 145 2.30 13.13 -7.06
C GLN A 145 0.87 12.62 -7.27
N ASN A 146 -0.04 13.02 -6.39
CA ASN A 146 -1.48 12.93 -6.63
C ASN A 146 -1.99 14.26 -7.20
N ALA A 147 -3.18 14.25 -7.82
CA ALA A 147 -3.70 15.42 -8.54
C ALA A 147 -3.85 16.70 -7.68
N LYS A 148 -3.85 16.59 -6.34
CA LYS A 148 -4.02 17.72 -5.41
C LYS A 148 -2.90 17.88 -4.37
N TYR A 149 -2.04 16.89 -4.19
CA TYR A 149 -0.99 16.90 -3.17
C TYR A 149 0.13 15.91 -3.49
N ARG A 150 1.28 16.09 -2.85
CA ARG A 150 2.39 15.15 -2.86
C ARG A 150 2.35 14.28 -1.61
N THR A 151 2.78 13.03 -1.72
CA THR A 151 3.07 12.16 -0.57
C THR A 151 4.52 11.71 -0.65
N HIS A 152 5.12 11.39 0.50
CA HIS A 152 6.48 10.88 0.59
C HIS A 152 6.46 9.49 1.19
N GLY A 153 7.27 8.61 0.62
CA GLY A 153 7.36 7.23 1.10
C GLY A 153 8.64 6.56 0.65
N LEU A 154 8.89 5.42 1.28
CA LEU A 154 10.05 4.58 1.02
C LEU A 154 9.71 3.57 -0.08
N ILE A 155 10.66 3.35 -1.00
CA ILE A 155 10.57 2.26 -1.98
C ILE A 155 11.21 1.02 -1.36
N VAL A 156 10.37 0.14 -0.81
CA VAL A 156 10.79 -1.05 -0.06
C VAL A 156 10.64 -2.29 -0.94
N PRO A 157 11.71 -3.07 -1.19
CA PRO A 157 11.60 -4.32 -1.94
C PRO A 157 10.62 -5.30 -1.31
N LEU A 158 9.83 -5.99 -2.12
CA LEU A 158 8.81 -6.92 -1.63
C LEU A 158 9.37 -8.04 -0.74
N PHE A 159 10.64 -8.43 -0.93
CA PHE A 159 11.26 -9.45 -0.09
C PHE A 159 11.41 -9.00 1.38
N GLU A 160 11.51 -7.71 1.66
CA GLU A 160 11.53 -7.17 3.02
C GLU A 160 10.21 -7.45 3.74
N LEU A 161 9.09 -7.45 3.01
CA LEU A 161 7.78 -7.77 3.58
C LEU A 161 7.68 -9.23 4.04
N ASN A 162 8.48 -10.14 3.48
CA ASN A 162 8.58 -11.53 3.96
C ASN A 162 9.20 -11.62 5.36
N ALA A 163 10.04 -10.66 5.75
CA ALA A 163 10.63 -10.61 7.09
C ALA A 163 9.66 -10.03 8.14
N VAL A 164 8.65 -9.29 7.68
CA VAL A 164 7.69 -8.61 8.55
C VAL A 164 6.52 -9.52 8.93
N GLY A 165 5.94 -10.21 7.97
CA GLY A 165 4.74 -11.03 8.17
C GLY A 165 4.77 -12.32 7.37
N PHE A 166 3.59 -12.79 6.97
CA PHE A 166 3.47 -14.00 6.17
C PHE A 166 2.88 -13.71 4.80
N LEU A 167 3.23 -14.56 3.84
CA LEU A 167 2.76 -14.49 2.47
C LEU A 167 1.68 -15.57 2.23
N ALA A 168 0.50 -15.12 1.82
CA ALA A 168 -0.57 -15.96 1.30
C ALA A 168 -0.69 -15.81 -0.22
N ARG A 169 -1.46 -16.70 -0.84
CA ARG A 169 -1.73 -16.66 -2.27
C ARG A 169 -3.20 -16.94 -2.58
N ILE A 170 -3.81 -16.08 -3.38
CA ILE A 170 -5.12 -16.31 -3.99
C ILE A 170 -4.88 -17.04 -5.30
N ARG A 171 -5.46 -18.23 -5.43
CA ARG A 171 -5.44 -19.00 -6.68
C ARG A 171 -6.72 -18.66 -7.46
N SER A 172 -6.58 -18.39 -8.76
CA SER A 172 -7.65 -17.96 -9.67
C SER A 172 -8.13 -16.52 -9.46
N ILE A 173 -7.48 -15.58 -10.16
CA ILE A 173 -7.85 -14.17 -10.19
C ILE A 173 -8.28 -13.84 -11.61
N ASP A 174 -9.46 -13.25 -11.75
CA ASP A 174 -9.87 -12.65 -13.02
C ASP A 174 -9.20 -11.29 -13.19
N HIS A 175 -8.14 -11.26 -14.00
CA HIS A 175 -7.35 -10.05 -14.24
C HIS A 175 -8.10 -9.01 -15.08
N SER A 176 -9.17 -9.39 -15.81
CA SER A 176 -9.98 -8.45 -16.59
C SER A 176 -10.67 -7.39 -15.72
N ARG A 177 -10.80 -7.67 -14.42
CA ARG A 177 -11.35 -6.71 -13.44
C ARG A 177 -10.45 -5.48 -13.24
N PHE A 178 -9.15 -5.60 -13.51
CA PHE A 178 -8.17 -4.51 -13.32
C PHE A 178 -7.82 -3.76 -14.61
N THR A 179 -8.48 -4.09 -15.73
CA THR A 179 -8.33 -3.42 -17.03
C THR A 179 -9.44 -2.41 -17.30
#